data_AF-A0A423P3W9-F1
#
_entry.id   AF-A0A423P3W9-F1
#
_cell.length_a   1.000
_cell.length_b   1.000
_cell.length_c   1.000
_cell.angle_alpha   90.00
_cell.angle_beta   90.00
_cell.angle_gamma   90.00
#
_symmetry.space_group_name_H-M   'P 1'
#
loop_
_entity.id
_entity.type
_entity.pdbx_description
1 polymer ?
#
loop_
_entity_poly.entity_id
_entity_poly.type
_entity_poly.pdbx_seq_one_letter_code
_entity_poly.pdbx_strand_id
1 'polypeptide(L)'
;MGIDRGFQWLDGSFTEDIEMLEHRPPRDIDVVTFTPAGDAFFDALGDHEINLLGGDRANLKKEFKIDFYIQSLSDPAESLVAMTTYWYSMWSHRRTGQWKGFLKVDLSPDQDADAESLLVVRRQELEHEQI
;
A
#
# COMPACT_ATOMS: atom_id res chain seq x y z
N MET A 1 5.21 -3.05 -17.64
CA MET A 1 5.37 -4.23 -16.78
C MET A 1 5.02 -3.81 -15.37
N GLY A 2 4.35 -4.65 -14.60
CA GLY A 2 3.93 -4.33 -13.24
C GLY A 2 3.86 -5.60 -12.40
N ILE A 3 3.72 -5.43 -11.09
CA ILE A 3 3.50 -6.55 -10.17
C ILE A 3 1.99 -6.81 -10.12
N ASP A 4 1.55 -7.90 -10.75
CA ASP A 4 0.14 -8.31 -10.88
C ASP A 4 -0.22 -9.55 -10.03
N ARG A 5 0.76 -10.04 -9.26
CA ARG A 5 0.60 -11.20 -8.37
C ARG A 5 1.07 -10.86 -6.97
N GLY A 6 0.31 -11.36 -6.00
CA GLY A 6 0.54 -11.11 -4.59
C GLY A 6 -0.53 -10.19 -4.02
N PHE A 7 -0.21 -9.44 -2.98
CA PHE A 7 -1.14 -8.56 -2.31
C PHE A 7 -0.40 -7.44 -1.57
N GLN A 8 -1.11 -6.37 -1.26
CA GLN A 8 -0.61 -5.26 -0.46
C GLN A 8 -1.30 -5.24 0.91
N TRP A 9 -0.55 -4.89 1.94
CA TRP A 9 -1.13 -4.32 3.15
C TRP A 9 -1.01 -2.81 3.09
N LEU A 10 -2.12 -2.13 3.38
CA LEU A 10 -2.23 -0.68 3.43
C LEU A 10 -2.50 -0.26 4.87
N ASP A 11 -1.74 0.72 5.34
CA ASP A 11 -1.86 1.25 6.69
C ASP A 11 -1.51 2.75 6.78
N GLY A 12 -1.14 3.24 7.96
CA GLY A 12 -0.88 4.64 8.24
C GLY A 12 -2.12 5.43 8.63
N SER A 13 -1.97 6.75 8.76
CA SER A 13 -3.09 7.64 9.13
C SER A 13 -4.21 7.65 8.08
N PHE A 14 -3.94 7.14 6.89
CA PHE A 14 -4.91 6.96 5.82
C PHE A 14 -6.04 5.99 6.21
N THR A 15 -5.76 4.97 7.03
CA THR A 15 -6.74 3.95 7.44
C THR A 15 -7.45 4.28 8.76
N GLU A 16 -7.17 5.43 9.37
CA GLU A 16 -7.58 5.72 10.76
C GLU A 16 -8.80 6.65 10.90
N ASP A 17 -9.48 7.02 9.79
CA ASP A 17 -10.54 8.05 9.77
C ASP A 17 -10.09 9.36 10.45
N ILE A 18 -8.85 9.74 10.16
CA ILE A 18 -8.11 10.77 10.89
C ILE A 18 -8.68 12.17 10.67
N GLU A 19 -9.41 12.37 9.57
CA GLU A 19 -10.09 13.62 9.25
C GLU A 19 -11.24 13.88 10.23
N MET A 20 -12.00 12.85 10.57
CA MET A 20 -13.08 12.94 11.56
C MET A 20 -12.56 12.94 13.00
N LEU A 21 -11.56 12.11 13.30
CA LEU A 21 -11.07 11.93 14.67
C LEU A 21 -10.12 13.04 15.13
N GLU A 22 -9.23 13.50 14.24
CA GLU A 22 -8.17 14.48 14.57
C GLU A 22 -8.29 15.79 13.79
N HIS A 23 -9.31 15.97 12.94
CA HIS A 23 -9.57 17.21 12.20
C HIS A 23 -8.38 17.67 11.35
N ARG A 24 -7.67 16.71 10.76
CA ARG A 24 -6.54 16.93 9.85
C ARG A 24 -6.52 15.89 8.74
N PRO A 25 -5.94 16.17 7.56
CA PRO A 25 -5.76 15.17 6.53
C PRO A 25 -4.78 14.05 6.95
N PRO A 26 -4.86 12.87 6.32
CA PRO A 26 -3.82 11.86 6.38
C PRO A 26 -2.47 12.44 5.95
N ARG A 27 -1.39 11.98 6.59
CA ARG A 27 -0.02 12.43 6.26
C ARG A 27 0.56 11.65 5.10
N ASP A 28 0.54 10.34 5.24
CA ASP A 28 1.07 9.35 4.32
C ASP A 28 0.26 8.05 4.45
N ILE A 29 0.37 7.23 3.40
CA ILE A 29 -0.07 5.83 3.37
C ILE A 29 1.16 4.93 3.50
N ASP A 30 1.07 3.96 4.40
CA ASP A 30 2.09 2.93 4.54
C ASP A 30 1.68 1.73 3.68
N VAL A 31 2.60 1.22 2.86
CA VAL A 31 2.31 0.13 1.92
C VAL A 31 3.42 -0.91 1.98
N VAL A 32 3.07 -2.16 2.24
CA VAL A 32 3.96 -3.29 2.03
C VAL A 32 3.36 -4.20 0.97
N THR A 33 4.13 -4.42 -0.10
CA THR A 33 3.77 -5.30 -1.20
C THR A 33 4.38 -6.66 -0.98
N PHE A 34 3.54 -7.69 -0.83
CA PHE A 34 3.94 -9.08 -0.81
C PHE A 34 3.84 -9.65 -2.23
N THR A 35 4.97 -10.03 -2.84
CA THR A 35 4.97 -10.48 -4.23
C THR A 35 5.84 -11.73 -4.45
N PRO A 36 5.45 -12.66 -5.34
CA PRO A 36 6.31 -13.76 -5.77
C PRO A 36 7.30 -13.33 -6.88
N ALA A 37 7.33 -12.06 -7.28
CA ALA A 37 8.34 -11.55 -8.20
C ALA A 37 9.75 -11.87 -7.69
N GLY A 38 10.56 -12.50 -8.54
CA GLY A 38 11.94 -12.86 -8.23
C GLY A 38 12.94 -11.94 -8.91
N ASP A 39 14.23 -12.20 -8.71
CA ASP A 39 15.35 -11.37 -9.18
C ASP A 39 15.24 -10.98 -10.65
N ALA A 40 14.87 -11.92 -11.53
CA ALA A 40 14.72 -11.64 -12.97
C ALA A 40 13.70 -10.54 -13.31
N PHE A 41 12.66 -10.34 -12.48
CA PHE A 41 11.74 -9.22 -12.64
C PHE A 41 12.43 -7.90 -12.27
N PHE A 42 13.09 -7.86 -11.11
CA PHE A 42 13.76 -6.65 -10.61
C PHE A 42 14.99 -6.26 -11.44
N ASP A 43 15.75 -7.24 -11.93
CA ASP A 43 16.90 -7.04 -12.82
C ASP A 43 16.51 -6.45 -14.18
N ALA A 44 15.27 -6.62 -14.59
CA ALA A 44 14.73 -6.06 -15.84
C ALA A 44 14.22 -4.62 -15.69
N LEU A 45 14.20 -4.07 -14.47
CA LEU A 45 13.72 -2.72 -14.19
C LEU A 45 14.82 -1.69 -14.44
N GLY A 46 14.43 -0.51 -14.93
CA GLY A 46 15.30 0.65 -14.96
C GLY A 46 15.32 1.39 -13.63
N ASP A 47 16.21 2.38 -13.53
CA ASP A 47 16.35 3.20 -12.32
C ASP A 47 15.03 3.87 -11.91
N HIS A 48 14.20 4.28 -12.88
CA HIS A 48 12.91 4.90 -12.60
C HIS A 48 11.95 3.94 -11.91
N GLU A 49 11.78 2.73 -12.45
CA GLU A 49 10.92 1.71 -11.87
C GLU A 49 11.43 1.25 -10.50
N ILE A 50 12.75 1.08 -10.35
CA ILE A 50 13.37 0.73 -9.05
C ILE A 50 13.08 1.83 -8.02
N ASN A 51 13.20 3.11 -8.39
CA ASN A 51 12.90 4.21 -7.48
C ASN A 51 11.42 4.22 -7.05
N LEU A 52 10.49 3.92 -7.96
CA LEU A 52 9.07 3.76 -7.64
C LEU A 52 8.80 2.57 -6.71
N LEU A 53 9.62 1.53 -6.77
CA LEU A 53 9.55 0.35 -5.92
C LEU A 53 10.33 0.49 -4.60
N GLY A 54 10.63 1.71 -4.16
CA GLY A 54 11.31 1.96 -2.89
C GLY A 54 12.83 2.11 -2.99
N GLY A 55 13.40 2.23 -4.20
CA GLY A 55 14.79 2.63 -4.39
C GLY A 55 15.09 4.05 -3.89
N ASP A 56 14.13 4.97 -4.03
CA ASP A 56 14.20 6.33 -3.47
C ASP A 56 12.98 6.63 -2.60
N ARG A 57 12.99 6.05 -1.40
CA ARG A 57 11.91 6.24 -0.41
C ARG A 57 11.74 7.68 0.03
N ALA A 58 12.81 8.47 0.05
CA ALA A 58 12.72 9.87 0.44
C ALA A 58 11.90 10.67 -0.58
N ASN A 59 12.13 10.41 -1.88
CA ASN A 59 11.34 11.01 -2.95
C ASN A 59 9.89 10.50 -2.91
N LEU A 60 9.67 9.19 -2.78
CA LEU A 60 8.32 8.62 -2.68
C LEU A 60 7.48 9.24 -1.55
N LYS A 61 8.08 9.37 -0.37
CA LYS A 61 7.42 9.98 0.79
C LYS A 61 7.15 11.47 0.58
N LYS A 62 8.04 12.17 -0.12
CA LYS A 62 7.91 13.61 -0.37
C LYS A 62 6.85 13.91 -1.42
N GLU A 63 6.94 13.28 -2.58
CA GLU A 63 6.15 13.56 -3.78
C GLU A 63 4.78 12.86 -3.73
N PHE A 64 4.74 11.59 -3.32
CA PHE A 64 3.51 10.76 -3.37
C PHE A 64 2.88 10.51 -2.00
N LYS A 65 3.53 10.88 -0.90
CA LYS A 65 3.08 10.59 0.48
C LYS A 65 2.94 9.08 0.74
N ILE A 66 3.84 8.29 0.18
CA ILE A 66 3.85 6.84 0.34
C ILE A 66 5.11 6.42 1.10
N ASP A 67 4.95 5.61 2.15
CA ASP A 67 6.05 4.82 2.72
C ASP A 67 5.96 3.37 2.22
N PHE A 68 6.76 3.06 1.21
CA PHE A 68 6.65 1.83 0.43
C PHE A 68 7.73 0.80 0.80
N TYR A 69 7.30 -0.45 0.91
CA TYR A 69 8.14 -1.61 1.18
C TYR A 69 7.76 -2.79 0.29
N ILE A 70 8.74 -3.65 0.00
CA ILE A 70 8.52 -4.92 -0.69
C ILE A 70 8.93 -6.06 0.23
N GLN A 71 8.07 -7.06 0.32
CA GLN A 71 8.35 -8.35 0.93
C GLN A 71 8.24 -9.43 -0.14
N SER A 72 9.34 -10.14 -0.40
CA SER A 72 9.31 -11.28 -1.30
C SER A 72 8.58 -12.45 -0.63
N LEU A 73 7.65 -13.07 -1.37
CA LEU A 73 6.97 -14.31 -0.97
C LEU A 73 7.81 -15.56 -1.26
N SER A 74 8.94 -15.38 -1.95
CA SER A 74 9.91 -16.43 -2.26
C SER A 74 11.02 -16.53 -1.20
N ASP A 75 11.00 -15.67 -0.19
CA ASP A 75 11.96 -15.67 0.90
C ASP A 75 11.86 -16.97 1.74
N PRO A 76 12.95 -17.39 2.41
CA PRO A 76 12.90 -18.52 3.33
C PRO A 76 11.79 -18.36 4.37
N ALA A 77 11.13 -19.46 4.72
CA ALA A 77 9.96 -19.44 5.59
C ALA A 77 10.21 -18.73 6.93
N GLU A 78 11.40 -18.90 7.50
CA GLU A 78 11.81 -18.23 8.75
C GLU A 78 11.82 -16.70 8.60
N SER A 79 12.41 -16.18 7.51
CA SER A 79 12.41 -14.76 7.20
C SER A 79 11.01 -14.23 6.93
N LEU A 80 10.21 -14.98 6.16
CA LEU A 80 8.83 -14.57 5.84
C LEU A 80 7.97 -14.49 7.11
N VAL A 81 8.07 -15.46 8.02
CA VAL A 81 7.36 -15.44 9.31
C VAL A 81 7.83 -14.27 10.18
N ALA A 82 9.15 -14.05 10.26
CA ALA A 82 9.71 -12.95 11.05
C ALA A 82 9.21 -11.58 10.54
N MET A 83 9.31 -11.35 9.22
CA MET A 83 8.89 -10.09 8.62
C MET A 83 7.38 -9.88 8.68
N THR A 84 6.59 -10.93 8.42
CA THR A 84 5.12 -10.84 8.55
C THR A 84 4.71 -10.52 9.99
N THR A 85 5.38 -11.11 10.99
CA THR A 85 5.14 -10.81 12.41
C THR A 85 5.52 -9.37 12.76
N TYR A 86 6.62 -8.87 12.20
CA TYR A 86 7.06 -7.48 12.35
C TYR A 86 6.01 -6.50 11.81
N TRP A 87 5.58 -6.68 10.55
CA TRP A 87 4.54 -5.84 9.95
C TRP A 87 3.24 -5.90 10.74
N TYR A 88 2.79 -7.10 11.09
CA TYR A 88 1.58 -7.28 11.90
C TYR A 88 1.66 -6.53 13.23
N SER A 89 2.79 -6.65 13.95
CA SER A 89 2.95 -6.02 15.26
C SER A 89 2.98 -4.50 15.17
N MET A 90 3.66 -3.95 14.15
CA MET A 90 3.77 -2.51 13.97
C MET A 90 2.48 -1.86 13.46
N TRP A 91 1.78 -2.50 12.53
CA TRP A 91 0.67 -1.86 11.80
C TRP A 91 -0.71 -2.17 12.38
N SER A 92 -0.84 -3.18 13.25
CA SER A 92 -2.14 -3.51 13.85
C SER A 92 -2.65 -2.47 14.87
N HIS A 93 -1.79 -1.55 15.32
CA HIS A 93 -2.08 -0.63 16.42
C HIS A 93 -1.90 0.83 16.04
N ARG A 94 -2.76 1.69 16.60
CA ARG A 94 -2.56 3.14 16.63
C ARG A 94 -1.42 3.48 17.59
N ARG A 95 -0.87 4.70 17.49
CA ARG A 95 0.12 5.22 18.45
C ARG A 95 -0.37 5.22 19.91
N THR A 96 -1.68 5.25 20.10
CA THR A 96 -2.36 5.17 21.40
C THR A 96 -2.55 3.74 21.92
N GLY A 97 -2.10 2.73 21.17
CA GLY A 97 -2.21 1.30 21.53
C GLY A 97 -3.54 0.65 21.17
N GLN A 98 -4.48 1.39 20.57
CA GLN A 98 -5.76 0.84 20.12
C GLN A 98 -5.57 -0.03 18.88
N TRP A 99 -6.28 -1.16 18.83
CA TRP A 99 -6.32 -2.00 17.64
C TRP A 99 -7.02 -1.28 16.49
N LYS A 100 -6.40 -1.27 15.32
CA LYS A 100 -6.99 -0.77 14.07
C LYS A 100 -6.95 -1.80 12.94
N GLY A 101 -6.04 -2.77 12.99
CA GLY A 101 -5.76 -3.65 11.86
C GLY A 101 -5.16 -2.88 10.68
N PHE A 102 -5.24 -3.47 9.49
CA PHE A 102 -4.76 -2.90 8.22
C PHE A 102 -5.57 -3.50 7.07
N LEU A 103 -5.57 -2.85 5.92
CA LEU A 103 -6.32 -3.30 4.75
C LEU A 103 -5.46 -4.22 3.89
N LYS A 104 -5.99 -5.37 3.49
CA LYS A 104 -5.36 -6.22 2.48
C LYS A 104 -6.04 -6.00 1.14
N VAL A 105 -5.25 -5.69 0.11
CA VAL A 105 -5.72 -5.52 -1.28
C VAL A 105 -4.98 -6.52 -2.17
N ASP A 106 -5.70 -7.26 -3.01
CA ASP A 106 -5.09 -8.17 -3.98
C ASP A 106 -4.49 -7.37 -5.15
N LEU A 107 -3.37 -7.83 -5.71
CA LEU A 107 -2.76 -7.23 -6.90
C LEU A 107 -3.32 -7.78 -8.21
N SER A 108 -4.16 -8.81 -8.14
CA SER A 108 -4.82 -9.38 -9.33
C SER A 108 -5.64 -8.32 -10.05
N PRO A 109 -5.53 -8.21 -11.39
CA PRO A 109 -6.32 -7.28 -12.19
C PRO A 109 -7.79 -7.71 -12.37
N ASP A 110 -8.19 -8.85 -11.79
CA ASP A 110 -9.53 -9.45 -12.00
C ASP A 110 -10.69 -8.51 -11.66
N GLN A 111 -10.46 -7.55 -10.75
CA GLN A 111 -11.48 -6.61 -10.28
C GLN A 111 -11.29 -5.18 -10.82
N ASP A 112 -10.31 -4.95 -11.70
CA ASP A 112 -9.96 -3.59 -12.16
C ASP A 112 -11.13 -2.94 -12.91
N ALA A 113 -11.82 -3.69 -13.77
CA ALA A 113 -12.96 -3.16 -14.54
C ALA A 113 -14.14 -2.75 -13.64
N ASP A 114 -14.39 -3.52 -12.58
CA ASP A 114 -15.43 -3.21 -11.59
C ASP A 114 -15.02 -1.99 -10.75
N ALA A 115 -13.75 -1.91 -10.35
CA ALA A 115 -13.20 -0.78 -9.60
C ALA A 115 -13.23 0.52 -10.43
N GLU A 116 -12.87 0.47 -11.71
CA GLU A 116 -12.97 1.60 -12.63
C GLU A 116 -14.41 2.10 -12.76
N SER A 117 -15.36 1.17 -12.88
CA SER A 117 -16.79 1.51 -12.96
C SER A 117 -17.26 2.23 -11.69
N LEU A 118 -16.82 1.75 -10.51
CA LEU A 118 -17.14 2.39 -9.22
C LEU A 118 -16.51 3.79 -9.11
N LEU A 119 -15.28 3.98 -9.59
CA LEU A 119 -14.61 5.28 -9.58
C LEU A 119 -15.34 6.32 -10.45
N VAL A 120 -15.88 5.91 -11.60
CA VAL A 120 -16.69 6.78 -12.46
C VAL A 120 -17.94 7.23 -11.72
N VAL A 121 -18.65 6.31 -11.07
CA VAL A 121 -19.85 6.63 -10.28
C VAL A 121 -19.50 7.58 -9.14
N ARG A 122 -18.44 7.30 -8.36
CA ARG A 122 -18.07 8.15 -7.22
C ARG A 122 -17.66 9.56 -7.65
N ARG A 123 -17.01 9.71 -8.81
CA ARG A 123 -16.67 11.03 -9.36
C ARG A 123 -17.93 11.86 -9.67
N GLN A 124 -18.95 11.23 -10.23
CA GLN A 124 -20.23 11.89 -10.50
C GLN A 124 -20.93 12.30 -9.21
N GLU A 125 -20.92 11.47 -8.17
CA GLU A 125 -21.51 11.83 -6.87
C GLU A 125 -20.82 13.06 -6.25
N LEU A 126 -19.48 13.10 -6.27
CA LEU A 126 -18.71 14.24 -5.74
C LEU A 126 -19.00 15.55 -6.48
N GLU A 127 -19.27 15.50 -7.79
CA GLU A 127 -19.67 16.68 -8.56
C GLU A 127 -21.05 17.21 -8.12
N HIS A 128 -21.95 16.34 -7.68
CA HIS A 128 -23.28 16.74 -7.16
C HIS A 128 -23.26 17.19 -5.70
N GLU A 129 -22.33 16.69 -4.88
CA GLU A 129 -22.15 17.09 -3.46
C GLU A 129 -21.53 18.50 -3.32
N GLN A 130 -20.96 19.08 -4.39
CA GLN A 130 -20.35 20.43 -4.39
C GLN A 130 -21.32 21.58 -4.76
N ILE A 131 -22.62 21.29 -4.90
CA ILE A 131 -23.70 22.29 -5.16
C ILE A 131 -24.51 22.50 -3.87
#